data_AF-A0A2V5SXG0-F1
#
_entry.id   AF-A0A2V5SXG0-F1
#
_cell.length_a   1.000
_cell.length_b   1.000
_cell.length_c   1.000
_cell.angle_alpha   90.00
_cell.angle_beta   90.00
_cell.angle_gamma   90.00
#
_symmetry.space_group_name_H-M   'P 1'
#
loop_
_entity.id
_entity.type
_entity.pdbx_description
1 polymer ?
#
loop_
_entity_poly.entity_id
_entity_poly.type
_entity_poly.pdbx_seq_one_letter_code
_entity_poly.pdbx_strand_id
1 'polypeptide(L)'
;MGSSLRTREVIAYGESENKTFHEIIEAGTILGWHSFDQKLVAAFENEQITEETAMLYCASKARMGQQIDQVNKKRGAANLEGPSGLKMNRPVPVESILEQIEKGGLKTPAPPVPSPVPAHSS
;
A
#
# COMPACT_ATOMS: atom_id res chain seq x y z
N MET A 1 -23.00 -6.70 18.19
CA MET A 1 -22.99 -8.14 18.52
C MET A 1 -24.37 -8.56 19.00
N GLY A 2 -25.29 -8.80 18.08
CA GLY A 2 -26.61 -9.36 18.34
C GLY A 2 -26.56 -10.85 18.68
N SER A 3 -27.75 -11.41 18.88
CA SER A 3 -27.94 -12.77 19.40
C SER A 3 -27.87 -13.84 18.29
N SER A 4 -26.73 -13.97 17.62
CA SER A 4 -26.52 -15.03 16.62
C SER A 4 -26.22 -16.39 17.29
N LEU A 5 -26.56 -17.50 16.62
CA LEU A 5 -26.21 -18.85 17.10
C LEU A 5 -24.69 -18.97 17.32
N ARG A 6 -23.89 -18.50 16.35
CA ARG A 6 -22.42 -18.52 16.43
C ARG A 6 -21.89 -17.73 17.64
N THR A 7 -22.48 -16.57 17.94
CA THR A 7 -22.14 -15.77 19.13
C THR A 7 -22.48 -16.51 20.42
N ARG A 8 -23.68 -17.09 20.52
CA ARG A 8 -24.11 -17.85 21.70
C ARG A 8 -23.23 -19.07 21.96
N GLU A 9 -22.86 -19.80 20.91
CA GLU A 9 -22.00 -20.97 21.03
C GLU A 9 -20.58 -20.61 21.47
N VAL A 10 -19.99 -19.52 20.97
CA VAL A 10 -18.66 -19.10 21.43
C VAL A 10 -18.71 -18.61 22.89
N ILE A 11 -19.79 -17.98 23.31
CA ILE A 11 -19.99 -17.62 24.72
C ILE A 11 -20.10 -18.88 25.60
N ALA A 12 -20.82 -19.90 25.15
CA ALA A 12 -21.08 -21.11 25.93
C ALA A 12 -19.89 -22.08 25.98
N TYR A 13 -19.17 -22.24 24.87
CA TYR A 13 -18.13 -23.27 24.71
C TYR A 13 -16.71 -22.71 24.58
N GLY A 14 -16.56 -21.38 24.52
CA GLY A 14 -15.30 -20.71 24.27
C GLY A 14 -14.96 -20.57 22.79
N GLU A 15 -13.86 -19.87 22.52
CA GLU A 15 -13.29 -19.73 21.16
C GLU A 15 -12.52 -20.99 20.77
N SER A 16 -12.57 -21.32 19.48
CA SER A 16 -11.75 -22.37 18.88
C SER A 16 -11.10 -21.86 17.60
N GLU A 17 -10.18 -22.64 17.05
CA GLU A 17 -9.66 -22.41 15.71
C GLU A 17 -10.84 -22.33 14.72
N ASN A 18 -10.91 -21.25 13.94
CA ASN A 18 -12.00 -20.91 13.02
C ASN A 18 -13.35 -20.53 13.66
N LYS A 19 -13.37 -20.29 14.98
CA LYS A 19 -14.56 -19.84 15.72
C LYS A 19 -14.19 -18.80 16.77
N THR A 20 -13.64 -17.67 16.31
CA THR A 20 -13.28 -16.56 17.19
C THR A 20 -14.33 -15.43 17.15
N PHE A 21 -14.38 -14.62 18.21
CA PHE A 21 -15.16 -13.39 18.25
C PHE A 21 -14.74 -12.43 17.14
N HIS A 22 -13.44 -12.36 16.81
CA HIS A 22 -12.96 -11.53 15.72
C HIS A 22 -13.59 -11.90 14.37
N GLU A 23 -13.61 -13.18 14.01
CA GLU A 23 -14.24 -13.64 12.76
C GLU A 23 -15.76 -13.42 12.76
N ILE A 24 -16.39 -13.65 13.92
CA ILE A 24 -17.84 -13.43 14.08
C ILE A 24 -18.18 -11.95 13.89
N ILE A 25 -17.39 -11.06 14.48
CA ILE A 25 -17.55 -9.60 14.33
C ILE A 25 -17.35 -9.19 12.88
N GLU A 26 -16.30 -9.70 12.25
CA GLU A 26 -15.95 -9.40 10.86
C GLU A 26 -17.03 -9.87 9.87
N ALA A 27 -17.60 -11.06 10.06
CA ALA A 27 -18.75 -11.53 9.29
C ALA A 27 -20.02 -10.68 9.55
N GLY A 28 -20.15 -10.11 10.75
CA GLY A 28 -21.25 -9.23 11.15
C GLY A 28 -21.17 -7.80 10.59
N THR A 29 -20.15 -7.47 9.78
CA THR A 29 -19.95 -6.10 9.26
C THR A 29 -21.16 -5.58 8.50
N ILE A 30 -21.87 -6.43 7.73
CA ILE A 30 -23.10 -6.04 7.02
C ILE A 30 -24.24 -5.62 7.97
N LEU A 31 -24.19 -6.05 9.23
CA LEU A 31 -25.12 -5.68 10.30
C LEU A 31 -24.57 -4.51 11.14
N GLY A 32 -23.54 -3.82 10.65
CA GLY A 32 -22.89 -2.69 11.32
C GLY A 32 -21.95 -3.09 12.46
N TRP A 33 -21.63 -4.38 12.63
CA TRP A 33 -20.68 -4.78 13.66
C TRP A 33 -19.27 -4.38 13.25
N HIS A 34 -18.48 -4.04 14.26
CA HIS A 34 -17.08 -3.70 14.07
C HIS A 34 -16.31 -4.00 15.36
N SER A 35 -15.04 -4.37 15.20
CA SER A 35 -14.10 -4.42 16.31
C SER A 35 -13.51 -3.04 16.55
N PHE A 36 -12.88 -2.87 17.72
CA PHE A 36 -12.14 -1.66 18.02
C PHE A 36 -10.95 -1.47 17.06
N ASP A 37 -10.20 -2.54 16.77
CA ASP A 37 -9.09 -2.51 15.81
C ASP A 37 -9.54 -2.05 14.41
N GLN A 38 -10.70 -2.49 13.92
CA GLN A 38 -11.24 -2.02 12.63
C GLN A 38 -11.52 -0.51 12.65
N LYS A 39 -11.94 0.04 13.79
CA LYS A 39 -12.14 1.49 13.95
C LYS A 39 -10.82 2.24 14.05
N LEU A 40 -9.80 1.68 14.68
CA LEU A 40 -8.46 2.26 14.67
C LEU A 40 -7.90 2.34 13.24
N VAL A 41 -8.02 1.26 12.46
CA VAL A 41 -7.59 1.26 11.04
C VAL A 41 -8.34 2.32 10.24
N ALA A 42 -9.66 2.41 10.39
CA ALA A 42 -10.46 3.43 9.69
C ALA A 42 -10.09 4.86 10.12
N ALA A 43 -9.84 5.09 11.41
CA ALA A 43 -9.40 6.39 11.91
C ALA A 43 -7.99 6.74 11.38
N PHE A 44 -7.09 5.77 11.30
CA PHE A 44 -5.77 5.95 10.69
C PHE A 44 -5.87 6.24 9.19
N GLU A 45 -6.71 5.52 8.46
CA GLU A 45 -6.97 5.73 7.02
C GLU A 45 -7.52 7.13 6.73
N ASN A 46 -8.33 7.68 7.64
CA ASN A 46 -8.85 9.05 7.59
C ASN A 46 -7.93 10.10 8.23
N GLU A 47 -6.69 9.74 8.58
CA GLU A 47 -5.67 10.64 9.16
C GLU A 47 -6.10 11.29 10.49
N GLN A 48 -7.02 10.66 11.22
CA GLN A 48 -7.52 11.14 12.51
C GLN A 48 -6.61 10.76 13.68
N ILE A 49 -5.79 9.73 13.51
CA ILE A 49 -4.81 9.24 14.49
C ILE A 49 -3.48 8.90 13.81
N THR A 50 -2.40 8.89 14.58
CA THR A 50 -1.08 8.44 14.12
C THR A 50 -0.95 6.92 14.13
N GLU A 51 0.01 6.37 13.39
CA GLU A 51 0.38 4.96 13.44
C GLU A 51 0.77 4.53 14.87
N GLU A 52 1.55 5.34 15.57
CA GLU A 52 1.92 5.10 16.97
C GLU A 52 0.67 4.94 17.87
N THR A 53 -0.33 5.81 17.68
CA THR A 53 -1.59 5.75 18.43
C THR A 53 -2.34 4.45 18.13
N ALA A 54 -2.45 4.08 16.84
CA ALA A 54 -3.09 2.83 16.44
C ALA A 54 -2.37 1.59 17.03
N MET A 55 -1.04 1.57 16.98
CA MET A 55 -0.21 0.48 17.50
C MET A 55 -0.20 0.38 19.02
N LEU A 56 -0.44 1.49 19.72
CA LEU A 56 -0.53 1.52 21.19
C LEU A 56 -1.83 0.88 21.70
N TYR A 57 -2.95 1.14 21.02
CA TYR A 57 -4.29 0.76 21.50
C TYR A 57 -4.88 -0.50 20.85
N CYS A 58 -4.25 -1.05 19.80
CA CYS A 58 -4.74 -2.26 19.14
C CYS A 58 -4.63 -3.51 20.03
N ALA A 59 -5.50 -4.50 19.79
CA ALA A 59 -5.43 -5.79 20.48
C ALA A 59 -4.25 -6.67 20.00
N SER A 60 -3.88 -6.57 18.72
CA SER A 60 -2.75 -7.32 18.14
C SER A 60 -1.87 -6.42 17.28
N LYS A 61 -0.66 -6.15 17.75
CA LYS A 61 0.34 -5.35 17.02
C LYS A 61 0.72 -5.96 15.66
N ALA A 62 0.82 -7.29 15.58
CA ALA A 62 1.13 -7.98 14.34
C ALA A 62 0.02 -7.78 13.29
N ARG A 63 -1.25 -7.92 13.69
CA ARG A 63 -2.40 -7.70 12.79
C ARG A 63 -2.53 -6.22 12.42
N MET A 64 -2.37 -5.32 13.39
CA MET A 64 -2.44 -3.88 13.16
C MET A 64 -1.36 -3.41 12.18
N GLY A 65 -0.11 -3.84 12.35
CA GLY A 65 0.98 -3.53 11.42
C GLY A 65 0.66 -3.93 9.98
N GLN A 66 0.16 -5.17 9.77
CA GLN A 66 -0.28 -5.62 8.45
C GLN A 66 -1.43 -4.79 7.86
N GLN A 67 -2.35 -4.30 8.69
CA GLN A 67 -3.45 -3.46 8.24
C GLN A 67 -2.96 -2.04 7.88
N ILE A 68 -2.06 -1.47 8.68
CA ILE A 68 -1.41 -0.18 8.41
C ILE A 68 -0.62 -0.26 7.10
N ASP A 69 0.17 -1.31 6.90
CA ASP A 69 0.90 -1.54 5.65
C ASP A 69 -0.03 -1.60 4.43
N GLN A 70 -1.21 -2.22 4.58
CA GLN A 70 -2.21 -2.25 3.51
C GLN A 70 -2.80 -0.87 3.23
N VAL A 71 -3.09 -0.07 4.27
CA VAL A 71 -3.56 1.32 4.11
C VAL A 71 -2.48 2.16 3.42
N ASN A 72 -1.23 2.06 3.87
CA ASN A 72 -0.09 2.74 3.27
C ASN A 72 0.13 2.30 1.82
N LYS A 73 -0.02 1.01 1.51
CA LYS A 73 0.05 0.51 0.14
C LYS A 73 -1.08 1.06 -0.73
N LYS A 74 -2.30 1.23 -0.22
CA LYS A 74 -3.42 1.86 -0.97
C LYS A 74 -3.13 3.33 -1.25
N ARG A 75 -2.62 4.07 -0.25
CA ARG A 75 -2.17 5.47 -0.39
C ARG A 75 -1.01 5.58 -1.37
N GLY A 76 -0.03 4.68 -1.26
CA GLY A 76 1.13 4.59 -2.13
C GLY A 76 0.76 4.17 -3.55
N ALA A 77 -0.21 3.26 -3.75
CA ALA A 77 -0.74 2.87 -5.05
C ALA A 77 -1.47 4.03 -5.74
N ALA A 78 -2.19 4.86 -4.99
CA ALA A 78 -2.74 6.12 -5.49
C ALA A 78 -1.64 7.13 -5.89
N ASN A 79 -0.45 7.05 -5.26
CA ASN A 79 0.73 7.82 -5.65
C ASN A 79 1.60 7.13 -6.72
N LEU A 80 1.44 5.82 -6.96
CA LEU A 80 2.23 5.04 -7.93
C LEU A 80 1.73 5.18 -9.38
N GLU A 81 0.86 6.15 -9.67
CA GLU A 81 0.87 6.82 -10.97
C GLU A 81 2.18 7.62 -11.23
N GLY A 82 3.18 7.53 -10.35
CA GLY A 82 4.62 7.58 -10.67
C GLY A 82 5.52 7.74 -9.42
N PRO A 83 6.84 7.45 -9.42
CA PRO A 83 7.69 6.79 -10.41
C PRO A 83 8.30 5.50 -9.83
N SER A 84 7.70 4.34 -10.09
CA SER A 84 8.49 3.11 -10.08
C SER A 84 9.47 3.19 -11.24
N GLY A 85 10.77 3.06 -10.97
CA GLY A 85 11.86 3.18 -11.94
C GLY A 85 11.90 2.10 -13.03
N LEU A 86 10.86 1.28 -13.16
CA LEU A 86 10.79 0.24 -14.18
C LEU A 86 9.91 0.68 -15.34
N LYS A 87 10.54 1.29 -16.34
CA LYS A 87 9.88 1.76 -17.56
C LYS A 87 9.95 0.63 -18.59
N MET A 88 8.81 0.05 -18.94
CA MET A 88 8.72 -0.92 -20.05
C MET A 88 9.04 -0.20 -21.36
N ASN A 89 10.13 -0.60 -22.04
CA ASN A 89 10.45 -0.11 -23.38
C ASN A 89 9.42 -0.70 -24.36
N ARG A 90 8.36 0.06 -24.61
CA ARG A 90 7.44 -0.23 -25.71
C ARG A 90 8.07 0.30 -27.00
N PRO A 91 8.21 -0.53 -28.05
CA PRO A 91 8.69 -0.04 -29.33
C PRO A 91 7.74 1.07 -29.82
N VAL A 92 8.32 2.22 -30.13
CA VAL A 92 7.59 3.38 -30.65
C VAL A 92 6.89 3.02 -31.96
N PRO A 93 5.61 3.38 -32.14
CA PRO A 93 4.94 3.21 -33.43
C PRO A 93 5.72 3.94 -34.52
N VAL A 94 6.00 3.24 -35.63
CA VAL A 94 6.79 3.75 -36.77
C VAL A 94 6.24 5.06 -37.35
N GLU A 95 4.93 5.31 -37.22
CA GLU A 95 4.28 6.54 -37.66
C GLU A 95 4.82 7.80 -36.97
N SER A 96 5.16 7.72 -35.67
CA SER A 96 5.74 8.86 -34.94
C SER A 96 7.20 9.14 -35.33
N ILE A 97 7.90 8.17 -35.93
CA ILE A 97 9.28 8.36 -36.41
C ILE A 97 9.27 9.16 -37.70
N LEU A 98 8.33 8.88 -38.60
CA LEU A 98 8.20 9.58 -39.88
C LEU A 98 7.82 11.05 -39.68
N GLU A 99 6.90 11.34 -38.75
CA GLU A 99 6.48 12.71 -38.42
C GLU A 99 7.62 13.55 -37.79
N GLN A 100 8.56 12.90 -37.09
CA GLN A 100 9.73 13.54 -36.49
C GLN A 100 10.85 13.80 -37.50
N ILE A 101 10.95 12.98 -38.56
CA ILE A 101 11.90 13.20 -39.66
C ILE A 101 11.46 14.38 -40.53
N GLU A 102 10.15 14.55 -40.79
CA GLU A 102 9.62 15.72 -41.51
C GLU A 102 9.84 17.06 -40.77
N LYS A 103 9.90 17.04 -39.43
CA LYS A 103 10.10 18.25 -38.60
C LYS A 103 11.56 18.58 -38.24
N GLY A 104 12.54 17.99 -38.93
CA GLY A 104 13.90 18.54 -39.03
C GLY A 104 14.70 18.72 -37.73
N GLY A 105 14.50 17.87 -36.72
CA GLY A 105 15.10 18.05 -35.38
C GLY A 105 16.08 16.95 -34.98
N LEU A 106 17.24 16.83 -35.63
CA LEU A 106 18.30 15.92 -35.14
C LEU A 106 19.13 16.62 -34.06
N LYS A 107 18.87 16.33 -32.78
CA LYS A 107 19.80 16.63 -31.69
C LYS A 107 20.43 15.32 -31.21
N THR A 108 21.62 15.00 -31.71
CA THR A 108 22.43 13.92 -31.15
C THR A 108 22.91 14.34 -29.75
N PRO A 109 22.85 13.46 -28.73
CA PRO A 109 23.48 13.75 -27.45
C PRO A 109 25.00 13.69 -27.62
N ALA A 110 25.70 14.76 -27.23
CA ALA A 110 27.15 14.80 -27.21
C ALA A 110 27.71 13.74 -26.24
N PRO A 111 28.83 13.08 -26.56
CA PRO A 111 29.41 12.05 -25.70
C PRO A 111 29.92 12.66 -24.37
N PRO A 112 29.87 11.91 -23.25
CA PRO A 112 30.30 12.40 -21.95
C PRO A 112 31.82 12.64 -21.93
N VAL A 113 32.22 13.83 -21.48
CA VAL A 113 33.63 14.20 -21.27
C VAL A 113 34.16 13.43 -20.04
N PRO A 114 35.29 12.71 -20.12
CA PRO A 114 35.86 12.03 -18.95
C PRO A 114 36.43 13.04 -17.94
N SER A 115 36.15 12.83 -16.66
CA SER A 115 36.68 13.61 -15.54
C SER A 115 38.21 13.57 -15.48
N PRO A 116 38.89 14.66 -15.10
CA PRO A 116 40.36 14.70 -15.04
C PRO A 116 40.88 13.81 -13.89
N VAL A 117 41.89 12.99 -14.21
CA VAL A 117 42.62 12.16 -13.25
C VAL A 117 43.46 13.06 -12.33
N PRO A 118 43.41 12.91 -10.99
CA PRO A 118 44.26 13.68 -10.09
C PRO A 118 45.73 13.24 -10.26
N ALA A 119 46.61 14.22 -10.46
CA ALA A 119 48.05 14.00 -10.51
C ALA A 119 48.56 13.56 -9.13
N HIS A 120 49.15 12.36 -9.05
CA HIS A 120 49.97 11.99 -7.91
C HIS A 120 51.27 12.81 -7.96
N SER A 121 51.44 13.71 -6.98
CA SER A 121 52.74 14.29 -6.67
C SER A 121 53.64 13.24 -6.04
N SER A 122 54.91 13.25 -6.47
CA SER A 122 56.01 12.34 -6.14
C SER A 122 56.27 12.11 -4.64
#